data_AF-A0A8S3E240-F1
#
_entry.id   AF-A0A8S3E240-F1
#
_cell.length_a   1.000
_cell.length_b   1.000
_cell.length_c   1.000
_cell.angle_alpha   90.00
_cell.angle_beta   90.00
_cell.angle_gamma   90.00
#
_symmetry.space_group_name_H-M   'P 1'
#
loop_
_entity.id
_entity.type
_entity.pdbx_description
1 polymer ?
#
loop_
_entity_poly.entity_id
_entity_poly.type
_entity_poly.pdbx_seq_one_letter_code
_entity_poly.pdbx_strand_id
1 'polypeptide(L)'
;MTNEETRCLWFNPSAAEDLDREYTLIGMLFGLAIYNSIILDIRFPPILYRKLLGKFGTFEDLETSHPTSYKSLKSLLAFNEKDEGMTVEDAFSLTFQVAITDAIGSQLLFDLKDDGDTISVTNANREEFVHLYSDLLLNKSIQKQFDPFFHGFLLVTHDSSLRKLFRADEIDLLVAGSHVFDFNQLASAAEYDGDYSKDSPTI
;
A
#
# COMPACT_ATOMS: atom_id res chain seq x y z
N MET A 1 -5.62 -0.44 -8.56
CA MET A 1 -4.61 -0.14 -9.60
C MET A 1 -3.39 -0.98 -9.31
N THR A 2 -2.81 -1.63 -10.31
CA THR A 2 -1.53 -2.33 -10.14
C THR A 2 -0.40 -1.32 -10.31
N ASN A 3 0.45 -1.18 -9.31
CA ASN A 3 1.68 -0.42 -9.44
C ASN A 3 2.67 -1.26 -10.28
N GLU A 4 3.12 -0.74 -11.42
CA GLU A 4 3.99 -1.46 -12.35
C GLU A 4 5.38 -1.77 -11.75
N GLU A 5 5.87 -0.92 -10.85
CA GLU A 5 7.18 -1.07 -10.21
C GLU A 5 7.16 -2.21 -9.18
N THR A 6 6.11 -2.27 -8.35
CA THR A 6 6.03 -3.20 -7.22
C THR A 6 5.19 -4.44 -7.52
N ARG A 7 4.43 -4.42 -8.63
CA ARG A 7 3.39 -5.40 -8.97
C ARG A 7 2.35 -5.59 -7.87
N CYS A 8 2.24 -4.61 -6.97
CA CYS A 8 1.26 -4.62 -5.89
C CYS A 8 0.03 -3.82 -6.30
N LEU A 9 -1.11 -4.21 -5.78
CA LEU A 9 -2.36 -3.48 -5.88
C LEU A 9 -2.34 -2.32 -4.89
N TRP A 10 -2.84 -1.18 -5.34
CA TRP A 10 -3.12 -0.01 -4.51
C TRP A 10 -4.49 0.60 -4.87
N PHE A 11 -5.06 1.37 -3.95
CA PHE A 11 -6.30 2.09 -4.19
C PHE A 11 -6.11 3.10 -5.32
N ASN A 12 -7.14 3.31 -6.13
CA ASN A 12 -7.13 4.32 -7.18
C ASN A 12 -7.74 5.62 -6.62
N PRO A 13 -6.98 6.72 -6.47
CA PRO A 13 -7.51 8.00 -5.99
C PRO A 13 -8.62 8.57 -6.89
N SER A 14 -8.58 8.29 -8.20
CA SER A 14 -9.57 8.77 -9.18
C SER A 14 -10.67 7.77 -9.50
N ALA A 15 -10.87 6.75 -8.66
CA ALA A 15 -11.98 5.83 -8.84
C ALA A 15 -13.29 6.62 -9.02
N ALA A 16 -14.09 6.23 -10.02
CA ALA A 16 -15.35 6.90 -10.35
C ALA A 16 -16.24 7.05 -9.11
N GLU A 17 -17.09 8.08 -9.11
CA GLU A 17 -18.03 8.30 -8.01
C GLU A 17 -18.93 7.06 -7.81
N ASP A 18 -19.17 6.72 -6.54
CA ASP A 18 -20.08 5.67 -6.04
C ASP A 18 -19.62 4.18 -6.05
N LEU A 19 -18.32 3.88 -5.84
CA LEU A 19 -17.83 2.50 -5.65
C LEU A 19 -17.79 2.01 -4.18
N ASP A 20 -18.47 2.71 -3.26
CA ASP A 20 -18.44 2.42 -1.82
C ASP A 20 -18.89 0.98 -1.50
N ARG A 21 -19.87 0.45 -2.25
CA ARG A 21 -20.41 -0.90 -2.04
C ARG A 21 -19.38 -1.96 -2.41
N GLU A 22 -18.69 -1.78 -3.52
CA GLU A 22 -17.64 -2.65 -4.03
C GLU A 22 -16.47 -2.68 -3.05
N TYR A 23 -16.01 -1.52 -2.59
CA TYR A 23 -14.96 -1.45 -1.58
C TYR A 23 -15.38 -2.12 -0.27
N THR A 24 -16.61 -1.88 0.20
CA THR A 24 -17.16 -2.56 1.38
C THR A 24 -17.19 -4.08 1.20
N LEU A 25 -17.61 -4.56 0.04
CA LEU A 25 -17.64 -6.00 -0.27
C LEU A 25 -16.24 -6.61 -0.26
N ILE A 26 -15.26 -5.96 -0.89
CA ILE A 26 -13.86 -6.41 -0.89
C ILE A 26 -13.31 -6.44 0.54
N GLY A 27 -13.63 -5.44 1.36
CA GLY A 27 -13.28 -5.41 2.78
C GLY A 27 -13.84 -6.59 3.56
N MET A 28 -15.14 -6.91 3.37
CA MET A 28 -15.77 -8.07 3.98
C MET A 28 -15.13 -9.39 3.53
N LEU A 29 -14.86 -9.55 2.24
CA LEU A 29 -14.16 -10.72 1.69
C LEU A 29 -12.78 -10.91 2.32
N PHE A 30 -12.05 -9.81 2.53
CA PHE A 30 -10.77 -9.82 3.24
C PHE A 30 -10.89 -10.38 4.66
N GLY A 31 -11.88 -9.89 5.42
CA GLY A 31 -12.12 -10.39 6.77
C GLY A 31 -12.49 -11.88 6.77
N LEU A 32 -13.40 -12.29 5.87
CA LEU A 32 -13.85 -13.68 5.76
C LEU A 32 -12.72 -14.63 5.36
N ALA A 33 -11.83 -14.20 4.46
CA ALA A 33 -10.69 -15.00 4.02
C ALA A 33 -9.77 -15.33 5.21
N ILE A 34 -9.45 -14.33 6.03
CA ILE A 34 -8.63 -14.52 7.23
C ILE A 34 -9.31 -15.49 8.21
N TYR A 35 -10.61 -15.32 8.46
CA TYR A 35 -11.36 -16.18 9.39
C TYR A 35 -11.46 -17.63 8.94
N ASN A 36 -11.61 -17.88 7.64
CA ASN A 36 -11.76 -19.22 7.07
C ASN A 36 -10.42 -19.84 6.65
N SER A 37 -9.29 -19.20 6.95
CA SER A 37 -7.96 -19.64 6.51
C SER A 37 -7.87 -19.84 5.00
N ILE A 38 -8.53 -18.97 4.24
CA ILE A 38 -8.50 -18.95 2.78
C ILE A 38 -7.45 -17.93 2.33
N ILE A 39 -6.49 -18.40 1.54
CA ILE A 39 -5.47 -17.55 0.93
C ILE A 39 -6.07 -16.83 -0.28
N LEU A 40 -5.83 -15.52 -0.37
CA LEU A 40 -6.21 -14.68 -1.51
C LEU A 40 -4.98 -14.45 -2.39
N ASP A 41 -5.12 -14.68 -3.70
CA ASP A 41 -4.07 -14.39 -4.69
C ASP A 41 -4.05 -12.90 -5.05
N ILE A 42 -3.67 -12.09 -4.06
CA ILE A 42 -3.60 -10.63 -4.14
C ILE A 42 -2.31 -10.18 -3.48
N ARG A 43 -1.72 -9.13 -4.04
CA ARG A 43 -0.44 -8.60 -3.58
C ARG A 43 -0.66 -7.15 -3.19
N PHE A 44 -0.68 -6.85 -1.90
CA PHE A 44 -0.74 -5.48 -1.40
C PHE A 44 0.59 -5.09 -0.74
N PRO A 45 0.96 -3.80 -0.74
CA PRO A 45 2.13 -3.37 -0.02
C PRO A 45 1.89 -3.48 1.50
N PRO A 46 2.93 -3.71 2.32
CA PRO A 46 2.80 -3.95 3.77
C PRO A 46 2.02 -2.88 4.54
N ILE A 47 2.04 -1.65 4.03
CA ILE A 47 1.28 -0.52 4.58
C ILE A 47 -0.23 -0.78 4.64
N LEU A 48 -0.81 -1.56 3.72
CA LEU A 48 -2.23 -1.88 3.78
C LEU A 48 -2.58 -2.55 5.12
N TYR A 49 -1.81 -3.57 5.50
CA TYR A 49 -2.05 -4.34 6.72
C TYR A 49 -1.80 -3.50 7.99
N ARG A 50 -0.85 -2.56 7.94
CA ARG A 50 -0.71 -1.56 9.01
C ARG A 50 -1.95 -0.68 9.12
N LYS A 51 -2.55 -0.25 8.01
CA LYS A 51 -3.78 0.53 8.01
C LYS A 51 -4.98 -0.28 8.52
N LEU A 52 -5.05 -1.58 8.21
CA LEU A 52 -6.06 -2.50 8.79
C LEU A 52 -5.95 -2.62 10.31
N LEU A 53 -4.75 -2.43 10.86
CA LEU A 53 -4.49 -2.33 12.31
C LEU A 53 -4.79 -0.94 12.90
N GLY A 54 -5.32 0.00 12.10
CA GLY A 54 -5.61 1.37 12.52
C GLY A 54 -4.40 2.30 12.58
N LYS A 55 -3.28 1.94 11.95
CA LYS A 55 -2.08 2.79 11.87
C LYS A 55 -2.11 3.63 10.59
N PHE A 56 -1.61 4.87 10.66
CA PHE A 56 -1.43 5.70 9.48
C PHE A 56 -0.16 5.32 8.71
N GLY A 57 -0.18 5.59 7.40
CA GLY A 57 1.00 5.49 6.56
C GLY A 57 1.96 6.63 6.80
N THR A 58 3.24 6.32 6.69
CA THR A 58 4.37 7.19 7.01
C THR A 58 5.36 7.23 5.85
N PHE A 59 6.32 8.14 5.89
CA PHE A 59 7.37 8.25 4.86
C PHE A 59 8.11 6.92 4.61
N GLU A 60 8.41 6.14 5.65
CA GLU A 60 9.11 4.85 5.51
C GLU A 60 8.29 3.82 4.72
N ASP A 61 6.96 3.89 4.79
CA ASP A 61 6.08 2.98 4.05
C ASP A 61 6.10 3.23 2.53
N LEU A 62 6.58 4.40 2.10
CA LEU A 62 6.79 4.68 0.67
C LEU A 62 7.89 3.80 0.08
N GLU A 63 8.85 3.33 0.87
CA GLU A 63 9.96 2.50 0.36
C GLU A 63 9.47 1.25 -0.36
N THR A 64 8.41 0.63 0.17
CA THR A 64 7.82 -0.60 -0.39
C THR A 64 6.60 -0.34 -1.27
N SER A 65 5.86 0.75 -1.04
CA SER A 65 4.63 1.05 -1.79
C SER A 65 4.88 1.91 -3.04
N HIS A 66 5.77 2.91 -2.95
CA HIS A 66 6.10 3.86 -4.01
C HIS A 66 7.62 4.13 -4.05
N PRO A 67 8.43 3.14 -4.48
CA PRO A 67 9.89 3.19 -4.35
C PRO A 67 10.53 4.40 -5.05
N THR A 68 10.03 4.78 -6.22
CA THR A 68 10.53 5.96 -6.95
C THR A 68 10.27 7.25 -6.17
N SER A 69 9.05 7.46 -5.66
CA SER A 69 8.73 8.61 -4.81
C SER A 69 9.58 8.63 -3.54
N TYR A 70 9.75 7.49 -2.86
CA TYR A 70 10.60 7.37 -1.68
C TYR A 70 12.04 7.80 -1.96
N LYS A 71 12.64 7.33 -3.07
CA LYS A 71 14.00 7.71 -3.46
C LYS A 71 14.11 9.21 -3.72
N SER A 72 13.18 9.80 -4.45
CA SER A 72 13.19 11.25 -4.74
C SER A 72 13.11 12.10 -3.48
N LEU A 73 12.19 11.76 -2.56
CA LEU A 73 12.04 12.45 -1.28
C LEU A 73 13.25 12.24 -0.36
N LYS A 74 13.84 11.05 -0.37
CA LYS A 74 15.08 10.75 0.36
C LYS A 74 16.26 11.58 -0.16
N SER A 75 16.36 11.75 -1.48
CA SER A 75 17.35 12.65 -2.09
C SER A 75 17.14 14.12 -1.69
N LEU A 76 15.89 14.58 -1.64
CA LEU A 76 15.55 15.92 -1.15
C LEU A 76 15.99 16.14 0.31
N LEU A 77 15.76 15.15 1.19
CA LEU A 77 16.19 15.20 2.59
C LEU A 77 17.71 15.11 2.75
N ALA A 78 18.39 14.34 1.89
CA ALA A 78 19.83 14.17 1.93
C ALA A 78 20.61 15.33 1.28
N PHE A 79 19.92 16.19 0.53
CA PHE A 79 20.55 17.30 -0.19
C PHE A 79 21.28 18.25 0.78
N ASN A 80 22.53 18.59 0.46
CA ASN A 80 23.31 19.53 1.25
C ASN A 80 23.71 20.72 0.38
N GLU A 81 23.08 21.86 0.64
CA GLU A 81 23.30 23.11 -0.11
C GLU A 81 24.76 23.57 -0.11
N LYS A 82 25.52 23.26 0.95
CA LYS A 82 26.94 23.64 1.04
C LYS A 82 27.82 22.81 0.13
N ASP A 83 27.53 21.52 0.03
CA ASP A 83 28.33 20.58 -0.77
C ASP A 83 28.04 20.78 -2.26
N GLU A 84 26.78 21.07 -2.60
CA GLU A 84 26.30 21.25 -3.97
C GLU A 84 26.45 22.70 -4.48
N GLY A 85 26.63 23.66 -3.57
CA GLY A 85 26.82 25.07 -3.91
C GLY A 85 25.57 25.77 -4.47
N MET A 86 24.38 25.19 -4.27
CA MET A 86 23.09 25.74 -4.69
C MET A 86 22.00 25.46 -3.66
N THR A 87 20.91 26.23 -3.70
CA THR A 87 19.78 26.07 -2.77
C THR A 87 18.90 24.87 -3.14
N VAL A 88 18.14 24.35 -2.18
CA VAL A 88 17.13 23.30 -2.44
C VAL A 88 16.10 23.79 -3.46
N GLU A 89 15.68 25.04 -3.35
CA GLU A 89 14.73 25.71 -4.24
C GLU A 89 15.22 25.67 -5.68
N ASP A 90 16.48 26.04 -5.93
CA ASP A 90 17.07 26.08 -7.27
C ASP A 90 17.28 24.66 -7.83
N ALA A 91 17.72 23.72 -6.99
CA ALA A 91 18.04 22.36 -7.41
C ALA A 91 16.80 21.53 -7.78
N PHE A 92 15.72 21.65 -7.01
CA PHE A 92 14.53 20.83 -7.16
C PHE A 92 13.35 21.58 -7.80
N SER A 93 13.28 22.90 -7.65
CA SER A 93 12.19 23.74 -8.18
C SER A 93 10.80 23.19 -7.85
N LEU A 94 10.61 22.73 -6.60
CA LEU A 94 9.35 22.19 -6.10
C LEU A 94 8.55 23.25 -5.34
N THR A 95 7.23 23.13 -5.38
CA THR A 95 6.30 23.87 -4.51
C THR A 95 5.49 22.89 -3.67
N PHE A 96 4.67 23.39 -2.75
CA PHE A 96 3.75 22.56 -1.96
C PHE A 96 2.49 22.13 -2.75
N GLN A 97 2.43 22.39 -4.06
CA GLN A 97 1.43 21.81 -4.95
C GLN A 97 2.04 20.61 -5.70
N VAL A 98 1.33 19.48 -5.70
CA VAL A 98 1.80 18.26 -6.33
C VAL A 98 0.77 17.64 -7.26
N ALA A 99 1.25 17.00 -8.33
CA ALA A 99 0.42 16.25 -9.24
C ALA A 99 0.45 14.75 -8.91
N ILE A 100 -0.72 14.13 -8.80
CA ILE A 100 -0.87 12.68 -8.77
C ILE A 100 -1.46 12.24 -10.11
N THR A 101 -0.74 11.38 -10.81
CA THR A 101 -1.24 10.74 -12.03
C THR A 101 -2.20 9.63 -11.68
N ASP A 102 -3.36 9.65 -12.31
CA ASP A 102 -4.42 8.71 -12.05
C ASP A 102 -4.40 7.50 -13.00
N ALA A 103 -5.32 6.55 -12.81
CA ALA A 103 -5.35 5.31 -13.60
C ALA A 103 -5.64 5.52 -15.11
N ILE A 104 -6.15 6.68 -15.52
CA ILE A 104 -6.40 7.04 -16.92
C ILE A 104 -5.34 8.02 -17.47
N GLY A 105 -4.27 8.29 -16.69
CA GLY A 105 -3.16 9.17 -17.07
C GLY A 105 -3.43 10.66 -16.87
N SER A 106 -4.54 11.03 -16.24
CA SER A 106 -4.88 12.41 -15.91
C SER A 106 -4.13 12.87 -14.66
N GLN A 107 -3.63 14.10 -14.65
CA GLN A 107 -2.94 14.67 -13.50
C GLN A 107 -3.92 15.44 -12.62
N LEU A 108 -4.01 15.02 -11.36
CA LEU A 108 -4.78 15.69 -10.33
C LEU A 108 -3.83 16.52 -9.48
N LEU A 109 -4.06 17.83 -9.43
CA LEU A 109 -3.28 18.76 -8.62
C LEU A 109 -3.84 18.81 -7.19
N PHE A 110 -2.96 18.72 -6.21
CA PHE A 110 -3.27 18.80 -4.80
C PHE A 110 -2.34 19.80 -4.12
N ASP A 111 -2.92 20.76 -3.41
CA ASP A 111 -2.19 21.62 -2.50
C ASP A 111 -1.98 20.89 -1.17
N LEU A 112 -0.71 20.69 -0.79
CA LEU A 112 -0.35 20.03 0.46
C LEU A 112 -0.66 20.91 1.68
N LYS A 113 -0.69 22.22 1.48
CA LYS A 113 -1.12 23.25 2.44
C LYS A 113 -1.69 24.45 1.68
N ASP A 114 -2.34 25.36 2.41
CA ASP A 114 -2.91 26.58 1.84
C ASP A 114 -1.87 27.35 1.00
N ASP A 115 -2.31 27.82 -0.17
CA ASP A 115 -1.47 28.51 -1.17
C ASP A 115 -0.24 27.70 -1.63
N GLY A 116 -0.38 26.37 -1.69
CA GLY A 116 0.71 25.44 -1.95
C GLY A 116 1.44 25.66 -3.27
N ASP A 117 0.78 26.24 -4.29
CA ASP A 117 1.37 26.60 -5.57
C ASP A 117 2.37 27.76 -5.47
N THR A 118 2.19 28.66 -4.50
CA THR A 118 3.06 29.82 -4.30
C THR A 118 4.21 29.55 -3.32
N ILE A 119 4.11 28.51 -2.50
CA ILE A 119 5.10 28.22 -1.46
C ILE A 119 6.15 27.26 -2.02
N SER A 120 7.38 27.75 -2.21
CA SER A 120 8.51 26.92 -2.63
C SER A 120 9.01 25.99 -1.52
N VAL A 121 9.51 24.83 -1.94
CA VAL A 121 10.19 23.89 -1.04
C VAL A 121 11.63 24.33 -0.86
N THR A 122 11.99 24.61 0.38
CA THR A 122 13.28 25.13 0.82
C THR A 122 13.95 24.14 1.75
N ASN A 123 15.24 24.34 2.03
CA ASN A 123 15.96 23.51 3.00
C ASN A 123 15.34 23.57 4.41
N ALA A 124 14.68 24.68 4.77
CA ALA A 124 14.03 24.84 6.07
C ALA A 124 12.66 24.12 6.17
N ASN A 125 11.95 23.92 5.06
CA ASN A 125 10.60 23.34 5.06
C ASN A 125 10.49 21.98 4.35
N ARG A 126 11.60 21.43 3.82
CA ARG A 126 11.61 20.15 3.11
C ARG A 126 11.09 18.97 3.93
N GLU A 127 11.32 18.95 5.25
CA GLU A 127 10.80 17.89 6.12
C GLU A 127 9.27 17.91 6.20
N GLU A 128 8.69 19.11 6.28
CA GLU A 128 7.23 19.32 6.23
C GLU A 128 6.67 18.85 4.89
N PHE A 129 7.32 19.23 3.78
CA PHE A 129 6.93 18.79 2.44
C PHE A 129 6.90 17.27 2.32
N VAL A 130 7.96 16.58 2.75
CA VAL A 130 8.04 15.11 2.72
C VAL A 130 6.95 14.47 3.56
N HIS A 131 6.68 15.00 4.75
CA HIS A 131 5.62 14.51 5.62
C HIS A 131 4.24 14.66 4.97
N LEU A 132 3.89 15.87 4.50
CA LEU A 132 2.59 16.14 3.88
C LEU A 132 2.38 15.35 2.58
N TYR A 133 3.43 15.22 1.77
CA TYR A 133 3.37 14.43 0.54
C TYR A 133 3.16 12.94 0.82
N SER A 134 3.86 12.40 1.83
CA SER A 134 3.68 11.00 2.26
C SER A 134 2.25 10.76 2.79
N ASP A 135 1.72 11.69 3.57
CA ASP A 135 0.35 11.64 4.08
C ASP A 135 -0.70 11.73 2.96
N LEU A 136 -0.46 12.58 1.96
CA LEU A 136 -1.31 12.67 0.78
C LEU A 136 -1.38 11.31 0.06
N LEU A 137 -0.23 10.71 -0.27
CA LEU A 137 -0.18 9.46 -1.03
C LEU A 137 -0.76 8.26 -0.29
N LEU A 138 -0.48 8.14 1.00
CA LEU A 138 -0.82 6.92 1.77
C LEU A 138 -2.13 7.01 2.53
N ASN A 139 -2.63 8.22 2.80
CA ASN A 139 -3.81 8.44 3.63
C ASN A 139 -4.88 9.25 2.91
N LYS A 140 -4.63 10.52 2.57
CA LYS A 140 -5.68 11.44 2.10
C LYS A 140 -6.21 11.09 0.70
N SER A 141 -5.32 10.81 -0.25
CA SER A 141 -5.71 10.57 -1.65
C SER A 141 -6.59 9.34 -1.85
N ILE A 142 -6.50 8.37 -0.93
CA ILE A 142 -7.24 7.10 -1.00
C ILE A 142 -8.42 7.04 -0.03
N GLN A 143 -8.64 8.09 0.77
CA GLN A 143 -9.54 8.01 1.94
C GLN A 143 -10.95 7.59 1.54
N LYS A 144 -11.48 8.15 0.45
CA LYS A 144 -12.82 7.83 -0.07
C LYS A 144 -12.99 6.35 -0.40
N GLN A 145 -11.95 5.69 -0.89
CA GLN A 145 -11.96 4.28 -1.25
C GLN A 145 -11.59 3.37 -0.06
N PHE A 146 -10.68 3.84 0.80
CA PHE A 146 -10.18 3.09 1.94
C PHE A 146 -11.20 2.99 3.07
N ASP A 147 -11.94 4.06 3.36
CA ASP A 147 -12.93 4.09 4.45
C ASP A 147 -14.04 3.02 4.29
N PRO A 148 -14.72 2.88 3.14
CA PRO A 148 -15.69 1.80 2.93
C PRO A 148 -15.04 0.42 2.95
N PHE A 149 -13.83 0.27 2.39
CA PHE A 149 -13.07 -0.99 2.48
C PHE A 149 -12.77 -1.38 3.93
N PHE A 150 -12.28 -0.45 4.73
CA PHE A 150 -11.98 -0.66 6.13
C PHE A 150 -13.25 -0.92 6.96
N HIS A 151 -14.35 -0.26 6.62
CA HIS A 151 -15.66 -0.53 7.19
C HIS A 151 -16.12 -1.96 6.92
N GLY A 152 -16.05 -2.42 5.67
CA GLY A 152 -16.37 -3.80 5.30
C GLY A 152 -15.52 -4.83 6.04
N PHE A 153 -14.21 -4.57 6.15
CA PHE A 153 -13.30 -5.39 6.95
C PHE A 153 -13.71 -5.45 8.43
N LEU A 154 -14.14 -4.33 9.00
CA LEU A 154 -14.62 -4.24 10.38
C LEU A 154 -15.90 -5.03 10.62
N LEU A 155 -16.84 -5.03 9.68
CA LEU A 155 -18.09 -5.78 9.84
C LEU A 155 -17.85 -7.26 10.16
N VAL A 156 -16.78 -7.84 9.60
CA VAL A 156 -16.40 -9.24 9.83
C VAL A 156 -15.44 -9.39 11.03
N THR A 157 -14.57 -8.42 11.28
CA THR A 157 -13.45 -8.55 12.24
C THR A 157 -13.62 -7.78 13.56
N HIS A 158 -14.73 -7.07 13.78
CA HIS A 158 -14.91 -6.20 14.95
C HIS A 158 -14.77 -6.92 16.29
N ASP A 159 -15.30 -8.13 16.41
CA ASP A 159 -15.20 -8.96 17.62
C ASP A 159 -13.91 -9.78 17.69
N SER A 160 -13.04 -9.66 16.69
CA SER A 160 -11.78 -10.39 16.64
C SER A 160 -10.70 -9.75 17.53
N SER A 161 -9.85 -10.59 18.11
CA SER A 161 -8.60 -10.14 18.72
C SER A 161 -7.52 -9.81 17.69
N LEU A 162 -7.83 -9.83 16.38
CA LEU A 162 -6.88 -9.71 15.28
C LEU A 162 -6.03 -8.44 15.42
N ARG A 163 -6.66 -7.30 15.71
CA ARG A 163 -5.97 -6.01 15.86
C ARG A 163 -5.07 -5.91 17.08
N LYS A 164 -5.29 -6.76 18.09
CA LYS A 164 -4.54 -6.76 19.35
C LYS A 164 -3.42 -7.80 19.35
N LEU A 165 -3.59 -8.89 18.60
CA LEU A 165 -2.70 -10.05 18.63
C LEU A 165 -1.70 -10.06 17.47
N PHE A 166 -2.06 -9.47 16.32
CA PHE A 166 -1.26 -9.62 15.11
C PHE A 166 -0.49 -8.36 14.75
N ARG A 167 0.71 -8.56 14.21
CA ARG A 167 1.49 -7.57 13.48
C ARG A 167 1.08 -7.55 12.00
N ALA A 168 1.47 -6.49 11.30
CA ALA A 168 1.09 -6.27 9.91
C ALA A 168 1.59 -7.38 8.97
N ASP A 169 2.80 -7.88 9.20
CA ASP A 169 3.41 -9.00 8.48
C ASP A 169 2.71 -10.34 8.75
N GLU A 170 2.16 -10.53 9.96
CA GLU A 170 1.40 -11.74 10.25
C GLU A 170 0.02 -11.71 9.59
N ILE A 171 -0.61 -10.54 9.46
CA ILE A 171 -1.84 -10.38 8.66
C ILE A 171 -1.56 -10.65 7.19
N ASP A 172 -0.43 -10.16 6.66
CA ASP A 172 -0.02 -10.46 5.28
C ASP A 172 0.09 -11.99 5.06
N LEU A 173 0.74 -12.70 5.98
CA LEU A 173 0.83 -14.16 5.92
C LEU A 173 -0.53 -14.87 6.00
N LEU A 174 -1.48 -14.33 6.77
CA LEU A 174 -2.84 -14.88 6.84
C LEU A 174 -3.64 -14.64 5.55
N VAL A 175 -3.38 -13.54 4.84
CA VAL A 175 -4.10 -13.16 3.63
C VAL A 175 -3.46 -13.78 2.37
N ALA A 176 -2.16 -13.58 2.18
CA ALA A 176 -1.42 -13.97 0.99
C ALA A 176 -0.72 -15.34 1.11
N GLY A 177 -0.74 -15.93 2.31
CA GLY A 177 -0.10 -17.22 2.57
C GLY A 177 1.42 -17.10 2.76
N SER A 178 2.05 -18.23 3.10
CA SER A 178 3.50 -18.33 3.26
C SER A 178 4.20 -18.49 1.91
N HIS A 179 5.35 -17.85 1.76
CA HIS A 179 6.27 -18.05 0.62
C HIS A 179 7.30 -19.18 0.85
N VAL A 180 7.14 -19.95 1.93
CA VAL A 180 7.99 -21.11 2.22
C VAL A 180 7.35 -22.35 1.61
N PHE A 181 8.05 -22.97 0.66
CA PHE A 181 7.58 -24.16 -0.03
C PHE A 181 8.20 -25.43 0.57
N ASP A 182 7.37 -26.26 1.20
CA ASP A 182 7.74 -27.60 1.62
C ASP A 182 7.12 -28.64 0.67
N PHE A 183 7.89 -28.99 -0.35
CA PHE A 183 7.46 -29.99 -1.34
C PHE A 183 7.37 -31.40 -0.74
N ASN A 184 8.06 -31.70 0.37
CA ASN A 184 7.93 -33.00 1.02
C ASN A 184 6.60 -33.10 1.74
N GLN A 185 6.20 -32.04 2.46
CA GLN A 185 4.88 -31.98 3.09
C GLN A 185 3.77 -32.03 2.04
N LEU A 186 3.92 -31.27 0.95
CA LEU A 186 2.99 -31.31 -0.18
C LEU A 186 2.85 -32.73 -0.75
N ALA A 187 3.96 -33.42 -1.01
CA ALA A 187 3.94 -34.80 -1.49
C ALA A 187 3.35 -35.79 -0.49
N SER A 188 3.49 -35.55 0.82
CA SER A 188 2.93 -36.41 1.86
C SER A 188 1.42 -36.26 2.02
N ALA A 189 0.87 -35.08 1.70
CA ALA A 189 -0.56 -34.77 1.77
C ALA A 189 -1.27 -34.95 0.42
N ALA A 190 -0.54 -35.30 -0.64
CA ALA A 190 -1.12 -35.51 -1.97
C ALA A 190 -1.99 -36.77 -1.99
N GLU A 191 -3.23 -36.60 -2.41
CA GLU A 191 -4.15 -37.70 -2.73
C GLU A 191 -4.17 -37.91 -4.25
N TYR A 192 -4.21 -39.18 -4.67
CA TYR A 192 -4.24 -39.58 -6.07
C TYR A 192 -5.60 -40.22 -6.37
N ASP A 193 -6.18 -39.88 -7.51
CA ASP A 193 -7.49 -40.38 -7.95
C ASP A 193 -7.38 -41.11 -9.31
N GLY A 194 -8.34 -42.00 -9.58
CA GLY A 194 -8.31 -42.93 -10.72
C GLY A 194 -7.28 -44.05 -10.54
N ASP A 195 -6.50 -44.33 -11.60
CA ASP A 195 -5.48 -45.40 -11.61
C ASP A 195 -4.08 -44.90 -11.21
N TYR A 196 -3.96 -43.65 -10.76
CA TYR A 196 -2.69 -43.08 -10.31
C TYR A 196 -2.45 -43.37 -8.83
N SER A 197 -1.19 -43.59 -8.50
CA SER A 197 -0.70 -43.75 -7.14
C SER A 197 0.67 -43.09 -7.01
N LYS A 198 1.18 -43.00 -5.78
CA LYS A 198 2.52 -42.49 -5.50
C LYS A 198 3.64 -43.21 -6.28
N ASP A 199 3.42 -44.46 -6.68
CA ASP A 199 4.41 -45.28 -7.38
C ASP A 199 4.21 -45.28 -8.92
N SER A 200 3.22 -44.55 -9.43
CA SER A 200 2.98 -44.46 -10.87
C SER A 200 4.15 -43.74 -11.56
N PRO A 201 4.65 -44.19 -12.74
CA PRO A 201 5.83 -43.61 -13.39
C PRO A 201 5.75 -42.12 -13.74
N THR A 202 4.54 -41.57 -13.76
CA THR A 202 4.25 -40.16 -14.08
C THR A 202 4.14 -39.26 -12.85
N ILE A 203 4.19 -39.82 -11.64
CA ILE A 203 4.07 -39.16 -10.33
C ILE A 203 5.46 -39.08 -9.69
#